data_AF-A0A920MP25-F1
#
_entry.id   AF-A0A920MP25-F1
#
_cell.length_a   1.000
_cell.length_b   1.000
_cell.length_c   1.000
_cell.angle_alpha   90.00
_cell.angle_beta   90.00
_cell.angle_gamma   90.00
#
_symmetry.space_group_name_H-M   'P 1'
#
loop_
_entity.id
_entity.type
_entity.pdbx_description
1 polymer ?
#
loop_
_entity_poly.entity_id
_entity_poly.type
_entity_poly.pdbx_seq_one_letter_code
_entity_poly.pdbx_strand_id
1 'polypeptide(L)'
;MQIKFDDILLEKDNTLHINVINLLEFRKCQIVPDKSLIDLIQLKVKDKNILDIDVGKKLTISMLEKGLFFIKNLATMLYSLEELNIISCKLRNVPGTFETMLTFLKPLLSKHALSVLEIEKK
;
A
#
# COMPACT_ATOMS: atom_id res chain seq x y z
N MET A 1 -20.86 2.91 7.27
CA MET A 1 -19.97 3.92 6.67
C MET A 1 -19.52 3.38 5.33
N GLN A 2 -19.83 4.07 4.23
CA GLN A 2 -19.49 3.61 2.89
C GLN A 2 -18.09 4.15 2.58
N ILE A 3 -17.06 3.29 2.64
CA ILE A 3 -15.69 3.65 2.29
C ILE A 3 -15.68 3.97 0.79
N LYS A 4 -15.31 5.19 0.41
CA LYS A 4 -15.15 5.55 -1.00
C LYS A 4 -13.77 5.15 -1.46
N PHE A 5 -13.63 4.82 -2.74
CA PHE A 5 -12.34 4.46 -3.31
C PHE A 5 -11.29 5.58 -3.16
N ASP A 6 -11.74 6.83 -3.22
CA ASP A 6 -10.91 8.02 -3.03
C ASP A 6 -10.37 8.14 -1.58
N ASP A 7 -10.99 7.45 -0.62
CA ASP A 7 -10.50 7.37 0.77
C ASP A 7 -9.39 6.31 0.92
N ILE A 8 -9.15 5.49 -0.10
CA ILE A 8 -8.15 4.41 -0.14
C ILE A 8 -6.89 4.90 -0.84
N LEU A 9 -7.08 5.52 -2.01
CA LEU A 9 -6.03 6.10 -2.84
C LEU A 9 -6.32 7.58 -3.01
N LEU A 10 -5.50 8.41 -2.39
CA LEU A 10 -5.55 9.85 -2.62
C LEU A 10 -4.38 10.24 -3.52
N GLU A 11 -4.70 10.77 -4.68
CA GLU A 11 -3.71 11.31 -5.60
C GLU A 11 -3.54 12.80 -5.33
N LYS A 12 -2.28 13.23 -5.14
CA LYS A 12 -1.94 14.64 -5.04
C LYS A 12 -0.63 14.90 -5.77
N ASP A 13 -0.71 15.66 -6.86
CA ASP A 13 0.42 15.93 -7.73
C ASP A 13 1.11 14.61 -8.15
N ASN A 14 2.40 14.47 -7.86
CA ASN A 14 3.19 13.27 -8.14
C ASN A 14 3.20 12.25 -6.99
N THR A 15 2.33 12.45 -5.98
CA THR A 15 2.20 11.57 -4.81
C THR A 15 0.98 10.68 -4.94
N LEU A 16 1.19 9.38 -4.69
CA LEU A 16 0.12 8.45 -4.38
C LEU A 16 0.12 8.17 -2.87
N HIS A 17 -0.97 8.57 -2.22
CA HIS A 17 -1.20 8.23 -0.83
C HIS A 17 -2.04 6.94 -0.76
N ILE A 18 -1.56 5.95 -0.01
CA ILE A 18 -2.24 4.67 0.17
C ILE A 18 -2.59 4.48 1.64
N ASN A 19 -3.87 4.33 1.96
CA ASN A 19 -4.31 3.93 3.30
C ASN A 19 -4.53 2.42 3.36
N VAL A 20 -3.62 1.70 4.03
CA VAL A 20 -3.61 0.23 4.08
C VAL A 20 -4.84 -0.32 4.80
N ILE A 21 -5.29 0.34 5.87
CA ILE A 21 -6.48 -0.12 6.61
C ILE A 21 -7.72 0.00 5.73
N ASN A 22 -7.92 1.17 5.12
CA ASN A 22 -9.07 1.39 4.24
C ASN A 22 -9.04 0.45 3.03
N LEU A 23 -7.86 0.16 2.48
CA LEU A 23 -7.70 -0.80 1.38
C LEU A 23 -8.15 -2.21 1.79
N LEU A 24 -7.70 -2.69 2.95
CA LEU A 24 -8.06 -4.01 3.46
C LEU A 24 -9.54 -4.09 3.86
N GLU A 25 -10.11 -3.01 4.38
CA GLU A 25 -11.54 -2.93 4.72
C GLU A 25 -12.42 -2.88 3.47
N PHE A 26 -12.07 -2.08 2.47
CA PHE A 26 -12.78 -2.02 1.19
C PHE A 26 -12.76 -3.37 0.49
N ARG A 27 -11.61 -4.05 0.49
CA ARG A 27 -11.50 -5.43 0.00
C ARG A 27 -12.47 -6.38 0.70
N LYS A 28 -12.62 -6.29 2.03
CA LYS A 28 -13.54 -7.17 2.79
C LYS A 28 -15.00 -7.00 2.38
N CYS A 29 -15.38 -5.83 1.86
CA CYS A 29 -16.73 -5.62 1.34
C CYS A 29 -17.00 -6.43 0.06
N GLN A 30 -15.97 -6.99 -0.59
CA GLN A 30 -16.04 -7.85 -1.79
C GLN A 30 -16.83 -7.24 -2.97
N ILE A 31 -16.95 -5.91 -3.00
CA ILE A 31 -17.65 -5.19 -4.06
C ILE A 31 -16.82 -5.21 -5.35
N VAL A 32 -15.50 -5.21 -5.22
CA VAL A 32 -14.54 -5.20 -6.34
C VAL A 32 -13.62 -6.41 -6.21
N PRO A 33 -13.42 -7.20 -7.28
CA PRO A 33 -12.47 -8.30 -7.26
C PRO A 33 -11.04 -7.84 -6.97
N ASP A 34 -10.26 -8.67 -6.25
CA ASP A 34 -8.86 -8.38 -5.90
C ASP A 34 -8.03 -7.97 -7.12
N LYS A 35 -8.21 -8.64 -8.26
CA LYS A 35 -7.53 -8.31 -9.52
C LYS A 35 -7.85 -6.88 -10.00
N SER A 36 -9.13 -6.53 -10.06
CA SER A 36 -9.57 -5.20 -10.51
C SER A 36 -9.05 -4.10 -9.59
N LEU A 37 -8.99 -4.37 -8.28
CA LEU A 37 -8.40 -3.45 -7.30
C LEU A 37 -6.90 -3.24 -7.54
N ILE A 38 -6.16 -4.32 -7.83
CA ILE A 38 -4.72 -4.26 -8.15
C ILE A 38 -4.48 -3.52 -9.47
N ASP A 39 -5.27 -3.81 -10.51
CA ASP A 39 -5.16 -3.15 -11.82
C ASP A 39 -5.41 -1.63 -11.69
N LEU A 40 -6.36 -1.22 -10.85
CA LEU A 40 -6.60 0.19 -10.54
C LEU A 40 -5.40 0.83 -9.83
N ILE A 41 -4.86 0.19 -8.80
CA ILE A 41 -3.66 0.71 -8.09
C ILE A 41 -2.48 0.82 -9.07
N GLN A 42 -2.30 -0.16 -9.95
CA GLN A 42 -1.26 -0.16 -10.97
C GLN A 42 -1.39 1.04 -11.92
N LEU A 43 -2.60 1.36 -12.37
CA LEU A 43 -2.84 2.53 -13.21
C LEU A 43 -2.48 3.82 -12.49
N LYS A 44 -2.83 3.93 -11.20
CA LYS A 44 -2.58 5.15 -10.42
C LYS A 44 -1.12 5.36 -10.04
N VAL A 45 -0.36 4.28 -9.86
CA VAL A 45 1.03 4.37 -9.39
C VAL A 45 2.03 4.65 -10.51
N LYS A 46 1.72 4.28 -11.76
CA LYS A 46 2.62 4.43 -12.91
C LYS A 46 3.11 5.85 -13.15
N ASP A 47 2.24 6.84 -12.92
CA ASP A 47 2.56 8.26 -13.18
C ASP A 47 3.03 9.00 -11.91
N LYS A 48 3.45 8.27 -10.87
CA LYS A 48 3.78 8.83 -9.56
C LYS A 48 5.23 8.51 -9.20
N ASN A 49 5.88 9.46 -8.55
CA ASN A 49 7.26 9.34 -8.09
C ASN A 49 7.40 9.40 -6.57
N ILE A 50 6.32 9.73 -5.85
CA ILE A 50 6.27 9.70 -4.39
C ILE A 50 5.18 8.72 -3.95
N LEU A 51 5.57 7.79 -3.06
CA LEU A 51 4.65 6.89 -2.37
C LEU A 51 4.55 7.28 -0.91
N ASP A 52 3.35 7.58 -0.43
CA ASP A 52 3.10 7.82 0.99
C ASP A 52 2.07 6.82 1.51
N ILE A 53 2.53 5.90 2.35
CA ILE A 53 1.74 4.76 2.80
C ILE A 53 1.42 4.96 4.28
N ASP A 54 0.14 5.18 4.57
CA ASP A 54 -0.38 5.15 5.93
C ASP A 54 -0.76 3.70 6.29
N VAL A 55 0.07 3.10 7.15
CA VAL A 55 -0.11 1.72 7.61
C VAL A 55 -1.26 1.61 8.61
N GLY A 56 -1.49 2.68 9.38
CA GLY A 56 -2.51 2.75 10.42
C GLY A 56 -2.15 1.99 11.70
N LYS A 57 -2.26 2.70 12.84
CA LYS A 57 -1.97 2.17 14.18
C LYS A 57 -2.88 1.00 14.61
N LYS A 58 -4.00 0.80 13.92
CA LYS A 58 -5.00 -0.24 14.22
C LYS A 58 -4.81 -1.51 13.37
N LEU A 59 -3.78 -1.57 12.53
CA LEU A 59 -3.50 -2.76 11.74
C LEU A 59 -3.14 -3.93 12.67
N THR A 60 -3.88 -5.03 12.57
CA THR A 60 -3.67 -6.24 13.39
C THR A 60 -3.13 -7.40 12.55
N ILE A 61 -2.49 -8.39 13.19
CA ILE A 61 -2.03 -9.63 12.53
C ILE A 61 -3.19 -10.32 11.82
N SER A 62 -4.36 -10.42 12.45
CA SER A 62 -5.53 -11.07 11.85
C SER A 62 -6.00 -10.37 10.57
N MET A 63 -5.93 -9.03 10.50
CA MET A 63 -6.26 -8.30 9.27
C MET A 63 -5.28 -8.62 8.15
N LEU A 64 -4.00 -8.80 8.48
CA LEU A 64 -2.95 -9.17 7.53
C LEU A 64 -3.10 -10.60 7.02
N GLU A 65 -3.29 -11.57 7.92
CA GLU A 65 -3.46 -12.98 7.54
C GLU A 65 -4.62 -13.17 6.56
N LYS A 66 -5.75 -12.49 6.81
CA LYS A 66 -6.92 -12.52 5.92
C LYS A 66 -6.68 -11.82 4.57
N GLY A 67 -5.67 -10.94 4.49
CA GLY A 67 -5.30 -10.19 3.30
C GLY A 67 -4.04 -10.70 2.58
N LEU A 68 -3.41 -11.78 3.07
CA LEU A 68 -2.05 -12.15 2.67
C LEU A 68 -1.88 -12.36 1.16
N PHE A 69 -2.80 -13.08 0.52
CA PHE A 69 -2.73 -13.32 -0.93
C PHE A 69 -2.90 -12.04 -1.75
N PHE A 70 -3.83 -11.17 -1.34
CA PHE A 70 -4.01 -9.87 -1.97
C PHE A 70 -2.76 -9.00 -1.84
N ILE A 71 -2.18 -8.93 -0.64
CA ILE A 71 -0.92 -8.21 -0.37
C ILE A 71 0.21 -8.75 -1.24
N LYS A 72 0.34 -10.08 -1.37
CA LYS A 72 1.35 -10.71 -2.24
C LYS A 72 1.15 -10.41 -3.73
N ASN A 73 -0.09 -10.34 -4.19
CA ASN A 73 -0.37 -10.02 -5.59
C ASN A 73 -0.12 -8.54 -5.88
N LEU A 74 -0.51 -7.66 -4.96
CA LEU A 74 -0.22 -6.23 -5.04
C LEU A 74 1.29 -5.97 -5.04
N ALA A 75 2.01 -6.69 -4.19
CA ALA A 75 3.45 -6.71 -4.14
C ALA A 75 4.10 -7.08 -5.47
N THR A 76 3.72 -8.26 -5.99
CA THR A 76 4.20 -8.76 -7.27
C THR A 76 3.97 -7.73 -8.38
N MET A 77 2.78 -7.15 -8.44
CA MET A 77 2.46 -6.09 -9.40
C MET A 77 3.45 -4.92 -9.31
N LEU A 78 3.73 -4.41 -8.10
CA LEU A 78 4.66 -3.29 -7.91
C LEU A 78 6.11 -3.65 -8.24
N TYR A 79 6.55 -4.89 -7.98
CA TYR A 79 7.87 -5.36 -8.39
C TYR A 79 8.01 -5.53 -9.90
N SER A 80 6.92 -5.89 -10.60
CA SER A 80 6.90 -6.04 -12.06
C SER A 80 6.84 -4.72 -12.82
N LEU A 81 6.68 -3.59 -12.14
CA LEU A 81 6.74 -2.27 -12.77
C LEU A 81 8.21 -1.83 -12.92
N GLU A 82 8.80 -2.15 -14.07
CA GLU A 82 10.18 -1.79 -14.41
C GLU A 82 10.44 -0.27 -14.42
N GLU A 83 9.40 0.53 -14.68
CA GLU A 83 9.49 1.98 -14.91
C GLU A 83 9.10 2.85 -13.69
N LEU A 84 8.89 2.26 -12.52
CA LEU A 84 8.54 3.04 -11.32
C LEU A 84 9.74 3.87 -10.83
N ASN A 85 9.81 5.13 -11.25
CA ASN A 85 10.80 6.12 -10.80
C ASN A 85 10.43 6.71 -9.43
N ILE A 86 10.35 5.84 -8.42
CA ILE A 86 10.06 6.27 -7.04
C ILE A 86 11.29 6.98 -6.47
N ILE A 87 11.16 8.28 -6.24
CA ILE A 87 12.21 9.13 -5.65
C ILE A 87 12.06 9.26 -4.13
N SER A 88 10.86 9.01 -3.60
CA SER A 88 10.59 9.05 -2.16
C SER A 88 9.49 8.06 -1.81
N CYS A 89 9.72 7.27 -0.76
CA CYS A 89 8.72 6.39 -0.19
C CYS A 89 8.65 6.60 1.32
N LYS A 90 7.50 7.00 1.84
CA LYS A 90 7.29 7.24 3.27
C LYS A 90 6.29 6.25 3.84
N LEU A 91 6.65 5.60 4.94
CA LEU A 91 5.74 4.79 5.76
C LEU A 91 5.36 5.57 7.01
N ARG A 92 4.06 5.79 7.21
CA ARG A 92 3.51 6.50 8.37
C ARG A 92 2.69 5.59 9.26
N ASN A 93 2.59 5.99 10.53
CA ASN A 93 1.77 5.29 11.54
C ASN A 93 2.07 3.80 11.68
N VAL A 94 3.30 3.37 11.38
CA VAL A 94 3.72 1.99 11.54
C VAL A 94 3.60 1.60 13.02
N PRO A 95 2.83 0.56 13.37
CA PRO A 95 2.70 0.13 14.76
C PRO A 95 4.06 -0.26 15.35
N GLY A 96 4.42 0.27 16.52
CA GLY A 96 5.72 0.04 17.16
C GLY A 96 5.97 -1.42 17.58
N THR A 97 4.91 -2.21 17.72
CA THR A 97 4.97 -3.67 17.99
C THR A 97 5.50 -4.49 16.82
N PHE A 98 5.94 -3.86 15.72
CA PHE A 98 6.10 -4.55 14.45
C PHE A 98 7.33 -4.16 13.62
N GLU A 99 8.53 -4.44 14.15
CA GLU A 99 9.67 -4.76 13.26
C GLU A 99 9.31 -5.91 12.29
N THR A 100 8.42 -6.82 12.70
CA THR A 100 7.87 -7.88 11.86
C THR A 100 6.91 -7.38 10.78
N MET A 101 6.18 -6.26 10.92
CA MET A 101 5.28 -5.81 9.83
C MET A 101 5.99 -5.19 8.64
N LEU A 102 7.24 -4.77 8.80
CA LEU A 102 8.07 -4.38 7.65
C LEU A 102 8.18 -5.53 6.64
N THR A 103 8.09 -6.80 7.07
CA THR A 103 8.05 -7.94 6.15
C THR A 103 6.77 -8.01 5.31
N PHE A 104 5.69 -7.31 5.70
CA PHE A 104 4.45 -7.21 4.91
C PHE A 104 4.39 -5.97 4.04
N LEU A 105 5.02 -4.87 4.48
CA LEU A 105 5.11 -3.64 3.70
C LEU A 105 6.15 -3.76 2.58
N LYS A 106 7.27 -4.45 2.82
CA LYS A 106 8.30 -4.73 1.80
C LYS A 106 7.76 -5.38 0.53
N PRO A 107 6.85 -6.37 0.62
CA PRO A 107 6.12 -6.87 -0.53
C PRO A 107 5.44 -5.73 -1.30
N LEU A 108 4.68 -4.85 -0.64
CA LEU A 108 3.96 -3.74 -1.28
C LEU A 108 4.85 -2.65 -1.89
N LEU A 109 6.16 -2.84 -1.99
CA LEU A 109 7.09 -1.84 -2.46
C LEU A 109 7.93 -2.42 -3.59
N SER A 110 8.17 -1.62 -4.64
CA SER A 110 9.13 -1.98 -5.68
C SER A 110 10.56 -1.95 -5.12
N LYS A 111 11.50 -2.58 -5.84
CA LYS A 111 12.94 -2.56 -5.48
C LYS A 111 13.48 -1.13 -5.29
N HIS A 112 13.04 -0.19 -6.14
CA HIS A 112 13.44 1.21 -6.05
C HIS A 112 12.83 1.89 -4.81
N ALA A 113 11.54 1.69 -4.55
CA ALA A 113 10.87 2.25 -3.36
C ALA A 113 11.53 1.79 -2.04
N LEU A 114 12.03 0.55 -1.98
CA LEU A 114 12.80 0.06 -0.82
C LEU A 114 14.11 0.82 -0.58
N SER A 115 14.78 1.29 -1.64
CA SER A 115 16.05 2.02 -1.51
C SER A 115 15.89 3.44 -0.99
N VAL A 116 14.69 4.02 -1.18
CA VAL A 116 14.32 5.39 -0.76
C VAL A 116 13.27 5.39 0.35
N LEU A 117 13.19 4.29 1.10
CA LEU A 117 12.19 4.07 2.13
C LEU A 117 12.54 4.81 3.43
N GLU A 118 11.66 5.73 3.84
CA GLU A 118 11.70 6.40 5.12
C GLU A 118 10.55 5.94 6.01
N ILE A 119 10.88 5.52 7.23
CA ILE A 119 9.87 5.14 8.23
C ILE A 119 9.71 6.29 9.21
N GLU A 120 8.52 6.86 9.27
CA GLU A 120 8.17 7.87 10.27
C GLU A 120 8.10 7.20 11.65
N LYS A 121 9.18 7.39 12.44
CA LYS A 121 9.21 7.01 13.85
C LYS A 121 8.36 8.01 14.63
N LYS A 122 7.39 7.52 15.39
CA LYS A 122 6.63 8.32 16.36
C LYS A 122 7.43 8.51 17.64
#